data_AF-C1DGP4-F1
#
_entry.id   AF-C1DGP4-F1
#
_cell.length_a   1.000
_cell.length_b   1.000
_cell.length_c   1.000
_cell.angle_alpha   90.00
_cell.angle_beta   90.00
_cell.angle_gamma   90.00
#
_symmetry.space_group_name_H-M   'P 1'
#
loop_
_entity.id
_entity.type
_entity.pdbx_description
1 polymer ?
#
loop_
_entity_poly.entity_id
_entity_poly.type
_entity_poly.pdbx_seq_one_letter_code
_entity_poly.pdbx_strand_id
1 'polypeptide(L)'
;MPTEAPVHRIDPRPRRALRLAFGTAACLGASFGLALPIPFLPPVLTLFLLAMRNQPLSLKAGFALAALAAVTTGGGLLLIPLLRYFPASGVLLVALCLFLSFLQALRGGNPLVTIFLVIGLTLVSATGATDFAIALTVIEALVKGLLLTTLAVILGHWLFPEPAGPAEPPPRPSPDPRRIAWIALRATLVVIPAFLLALIDPGSYVPLVMKSVSLGQQVCATSARDAGRELLGSTLLGGLLAVGFWSALSLLPHLWMFFLWTLLFVLLLARRLYRLSATRQTPGFWLNGAVTLIILLGQSVQDSAAGKDVYTAFAVRMGLFVAVTLYACAAVRLIDRRQPRQPLSSP
;
A
#
# COMPACT_ATOMS: atom_id res chain seq x y z
N MET A 1 18.87 49.72 -12.39
CA MET A 1 18.81 48.24 -12.34
C MET A 1 17.94 47.86 -11.15
N PRO A 2 16.75 47.27 -11.35
CA PRO A 2 15.93 46.85 -10.23
C PRO A 2 16.58 45.62 -9.58
N THR A 3 16.88 45.75 -8.29
CA THR A 3 17.33 44.70 -7.39
C THR A 3 16.23 43.65 -7.28
N GLU A 4 16.38 42.51 -7.96
CA GLU A 4 15.57 41.32 -7.71
C GLU A 4 15.82 40.87 -6.26
N ALA A 5 14.82 41.06 -5.40
CA ALA A 5 14.82 40.48 -4.07
C ALA A 5 14.95 38.95 -4.19
N PRO A 6 15.76 38.28 -3.35
CA PRO A 6 15.86 36.84 -3.39
C PRO A 6 14.49 36.24 -3.08
N VAL A 7 13.86 35.64 -4.09
CA VAL A 7 12.62 34.87 -3.90
C VAL A 7 12.95 33.76 -2.91
N HIS A 8 12.52 33.91 -1.65
CA HIS A 8 12.60 32.85 -0.65
C HIS A 8 11.82 31.65 -1.20
N ARG A 9 12.53 30.68 -1.79
CA ARG A 9 11.96 29.40 -2.17
C ARG A 9 11.56 28.68 -0.88
N ILE A 10 10.29 28.82 -0.50
CA ILE A 10 9.70 28.10 0.63
C ILE A 10 9.92 26.61 0.38
N ASP A 11 10.58 25.92 1.30
CA ASP A 11 10.75 24.47 1.22
C ASP A 11 9.36 23.82 1.12
N PRO A 12 9.04 23.06 0.04
CA PRO A 12 7.73 22.44 -0.12
C PRO A 12 7.52 21.25 0.85
N ARG A 13 8.60 20.70 1.44
CA ARG A 13 8.56 19.46 2.24
C ARG A 13 7.65 19.55 3.48
N PRO A 14 7.64 20.62 4.29
CA PRO A 14 6.73 20.75 5.44
C PRO A 14 5.26 20.77 5.02
N ARG A 15 4.93 21.48 3.92
CA ARG A 15 3.55 21.52 3.39
C ARG A 15 3.11 20.16 2.88
N ARG A 16 4.00 19.43 2.18
CA ARG A 16 3.73 18.05 1.75
C ARG A 16 3.50 17.11 2.93
N ALA A 17 4.28 17.25 4.01
CA ALA A 17 4.09 16.45 5.23
C ALA A 17 2.73 16.72 5.90
N LEU A 18 2.33 18.00 6.01
CA LEU A 18 1.02 18.39 6.54
C LEU A 18 -0.12 17.90 5.65
N ARG A 19 0.01 18.03 4.33
CA ARG A 19 -0.97 17.53 3.36
C ARG A 19 -1.16 16.02 3.49
N LEU A 20 -0.06 15.28 3.55
CA LEU A 20 -0.08 13.83 3.71
C LEU A 20 -0.80 13.42 5.00
N ALA A 21 -0.44 14.06 6.12
CA ALA A 21 -1.01 13.76 7.43
C ALA A 21 -2.50 14.12 7.51
N PHE A 22 -2.87 15.34 7.09
CA PHE A 22 -4.25 15.81 7.13
C PHE A 22 -5.14 15.05 6.15
N GLY A 23 -4.72 14.86 4.91
CA GLY A 23 -5.48 14.12 3.91
C GLY A 23 -5.75 12.68 4.36
N THR A 24 -4.73 12.00 4.91
CA THR A 24 -4.87 10.63 5.43
C THR A 24 -5.80 10.59 6.65
N ALA A 25 -5.64 11.52 7.60
CA ALA A 25 -6.48 11.59 8.80
C ALA A 25 -7.95 11.91 8.47
N ALA A 26 -8.19 12.89 7.60
CA ALA A 26 -9.53 13.27 7.17
C ALA A 26 -10.22 12.11 6.42
N CYS A 27 -9.48 11.43 5.54
CA CYS A 27 -9.99 10.24 4.85
C CYS A 27 -10.33 9.13 5.84
N LEU A 28 -9.49 8.88 6.83
CA LEU A 28 -9.73 7.88 7.88
C LEU A 28 -10.99 8.24 8.69
N GLY A 29 -11.10 9.47 9.20
CA GLY A 29 -12.26 9.92 9.96
C GLY A 29 -13.56 9.81 9.16
N ALA A 30 -13.57 10.26 7.90
CA ALA A 30 -14.72 10.15 7.02
C ALA A 30 -15.07 8.70 6.69
N SER A 31 -14.08 7.86 6.41
CA SER A 31 -14.27 6.46 6.03
C SER A 31 -14.89 5.62 7.15
N PHE A 32 -14.41 5.80 8.38
CA PHE A 32 -14.99 5.16 9.56
C PHE A 32 -16.34 5.78 9.96
N GLY A 33 -16.50 7.09 9.83
CA GLY A 33 -17.78 7.77 10.11
C GLY A 33 -18.90 7.40 9.12
N LEU A 34 -18.57 7.13 7.86
CA LEU A 34 -19.50 6.67 6.83
C LEU A 34 -19.73 5.15 6.86
N ALA A 35 -19.08 4.42 7.77
CA ALA A 35 -19.16 2.96 7.87
C ALA A 35 -18.98 2.25 6.51
N LEU A 36 -17.93 2.63 5.77
CA LEU A 36 -17.61 1.95 4.51
C LEU A 36 -17.38 0.45 4.74
N PRO A 37 -17.47 -0.42 3.71
CA PRO A 37 -17.28 -1.86 3.92
C PRO A 37 -15.86 -2.22 4.39
N ILE A 38 -14.85 -1.51 3.89
CA ILE A 38 -13.44 -1.66 4.27
C ILE A 38 -12.86 -0.27 4.64
N PRO A 39 -13.17 0.27 5.83
CA PRO A 39 -12.93 1.67 6.20
C PRO A 39 -11.44 2.06 6.31
N PHE A 40 -10.53 1.11 6.47
CA PHE A 40 -9.09 1.39 6.50
C PHE A 40 -8.43 1.41 5.11
N LEU A 41 -9.13 0.94 4.07
CA LEU A 41 -8.62 0.94 2.69
C LEU A 41 -8.47 2.37 2.11
N PRO A 42 -9.47 3.27 2.20
CA PRO A 42 -9.37 4.64 1.68
C PRO A 42 -8.20 5.46 2.26
N PRO A 43 -7.94 5.47 3.60
CA PRO A 43 -6.80 6.23 4.12
C PRO A 43 -5.46 5.64 3.68
N VAL A 44 -5.33 4.31 3.52
CA VAL A 44 -4.13 3.70 2.93
C VAL A 44 -3.92 4.18 1.49
N LEU A 45 -4.97 4.18 0.66
CA LEU A 45 -4.90 4.68 -0.72
C LEU A 45 -4.56 6.18 -0.77
N THR A 46 -5.12 6.98 0.14
CA THR A 46 -4.85 8.42 0.27
C THR A 46 -3.40 8.67 0.64
N LEU A 47 -2.87 7.92 1.61
CA LEU A 47 -1.47 7.98 2.01
C LEU A 47 -0.55 7.64 0.82
N PHE A 48 -0.83 6.56 0.08
CA PHE A 48 -0.06 6.18 -1.10
C PHE A 48 -0.11 7.25 -2.21
N LEU A 49 -1.30 7.74 -2.55
CA LEU A 49 -1.48 8.73 -3.61
C LEU A 49 -0.80 10.06 -3.28
N LEU A 50 -0.92 10.56 -2.05
CA LEU A 50 -0.26 11.81 -1.62
C LEU A 50 1.26 11.67 -1.47
N ALA A 51 1.76 10.49 -1.11
CA ALA A 51 3.20 10.23 -1.02
C ALA A 51 3.85 10.08 -2.39
N MET A 52 3.16 9.46 -3.35
CA MET A 52 3.67 9.18 -4.69
C MET A 52 3.43 10.32 -5.69
N ARG A 53 2.34 11.09 -5.54
CA ARG A 53 1.93 12.14 -6.47
C ARG A 53 1.80 13.48 -5.75
N ASN A 54 2.57 14.47 -6.21
CA ASN A 54 2.52 15.84 -5.67
C ASN A 54 1.50 16.74 -6.39
N GLN A 55 0.86 16.24 -7.44
CA GLN A 55 -0.13 16.99 -8.22
C GLN A 55 -1.54 16.76 -7.70
N PRO A 56 -2.41 17.79 -7.71
CA PRO A 56 -3.81 17.63 -7.36
C PRO A 56 -4.52 16.67 -8.32
N LEU A 57 -5.44 15.87 -7.78
CA LEU A 57 -6.37 15.06 -8.58
C LEU A 57 -7.57 15.92 -8.98
N SER A 58 -7.97 15.85 -10.24
CA SER A 58 -9.26 16.41 -10.66
C SER A 58 -10.40 15.44 -10.32
N LEU A 59 -11.62 15.95 -10.12
CA LEU A 59 -12.80 15.09 -9.91
C LEU A 59 -13.00 14.10 -11.06
N LYS A 60 -12.79 14.54 -12.31
CA LYS A 60 -12.82 13.67 -13.50
C LYS A 60 -11.79 12.55 -13.42
N ALA A 61 -10.57 12.84 -12.97
CA ALA A 61 -9.55 11.82 -12.76
C ALA A 61 -9.92 10.85 -11.63
N GLY A 62 -10.59 11.31 -10.58
CA GLY A 62 -11.12 10.44 -9.53
C GLY A 62 -12.13 9.43 -10.03
N PHE A 63 -13.12 9.86 -10.82
CA PHE A 63 -14.09 8.96 -11.45
C PHE A 63 -13.41 8.00 -12.43
N ALA A 64 -12.46 8.50 -13.23
CA ALA A 64 -11.69 7.65 -14.14
C ALA A 64 -10.86 6.59 -13.39
N LEU A 65 -10.26 6.93 -12.25
CA LEU A 65 -9.52 6.00 -11.40
C LEU A 65 -10.46 4.96 -10.77
N ALA A 66 -11.63 5.38 -10.29
CA ALA A 66 -12.63 4.46 -9.74
C ALA A 66 -13.16 3.48 -10.79
N ALA A 67 -13.45 3.96 -12.01
CA ALA A 67 -13.87 3.12 -13.13
C ALA A 67 -12.75 2.16 -13.56
N LEU A 68 -11.52 2.65 -13.66
CA LEU A 68 -10.35 1.83 -13.99
C LEU A 68 -10.13 0.74 -12.94
N ALA A 69 -10.24 1.08 -11.66
CA ALA A 69 -10.17 0.12 -10.58
C ALA A 69 -11.27 -0.93 -10.70
N ALA A 70 -12.53 -0.53 -10.88
CA ALA A 70 -13.66 -1.45 -11.04
C ALA A 70 -13.43 -2.48 -12.16
N VAL A 71 -13.01 -2.01 -13.34
CA VAL A 71 -12.75 -2.87 -14.51
C VAL A 71 -11.56 -3.81 -14.26
N THR A 72 -10.44 -3.27 -13.78
CA THR A 72 -9.22 -4.06 -13.57
C THR A 72 -9.36 -5.06 -12.42
N THR A 73 -10.02 -4.68 -11.32
CA THR A 73 -10.33 -5.62 -10.23
C THR A 73 -11.41 -6.62 -10.60
N GLY A 74 -12.38 -6.21 -11.41
CA GLY A 74 -13.45 -7.08 -11.92
C GLY A 74 -12.91 -8.24 -12.75
N GLY A 75 -11.75 -8.09 -13.41
CA GLY A 75 -11.05 -9.18 -14.06
C GLY A 75 -10.74 -10.37 -13.13
N GLY A 76 -10.58 -10.12 -11.83
CA GLY A 76 -10.42 -11.17 -10.81
C GLY A 76 -11.64 -12.09 -10.67
N LEU A 77 -12.84 -11.59 -10.98
CA LEU A 77 -14.08 -12.40 -10.94
C LEU A 77 -14.06 -13.52 -11.98
N LEU A 78 -13.39 -13.30 -13.12
CA LEU A 78 -13.27 -14.30 -14.19
C LEU A 78 -12.45 -15.52 -13.77
N LEU A 79 -11.62 -15.39 -12.73
CA LEU A 79 -10.80 -16.47 -12.20
C LEU A 79 -11.55 -17.35 -11.18
N ILE A 80 -12.71 -16.90 -10.69
CA ILE A 80 -13.48 -17.62 -9.65
C ILE A 80 -13.87 -19.03 -10.09
N PRO A 81 -14.44 -19.26 -11.29
CA PRO A 81 -14.80 -20.62 -11.71
C PRO A 81 -13.59 -21.54 -11.77
N LEU A 82 -12.45 -21.03 -12.28
CA LEU A 82 -11.23 -21.80 -12.38
C LEU A 82 -10.67 -22.16 -11.00
N LEU A 83 -10.72 -21.24 -10.04
CA LEU A 83 -10.30 -21.51 -8.65
C LEU A 83 -11.21 -22.51 -7.93
N ARG A 84 -12.53 -22.52 -8.25
CA ARG A 84 -13.49 -23.46 -7.66
C ARG A 84 -13.40 -24.86 -8.25
N TYR A 85 -13.32 -24.97 -9.58
CA TYR A 85 -13.38 -26.26 -10.27
C TYR A 85 -12.00 -26.87 -10.57
N PHE A 86 -10.97 -26.05 -10.75
CA PHE A 86 -9.60 -26.47 -11.09
C PHE A 86 -8.55 -25.72 -10.27
N PRO A 87 -8.51 -25.90 -8.94
CA PRO A 87 -7.76 -25.05 -8.02
C PRO A 87 -6.26 -24.93 -8.36
N ALA A 88 -5.59 -26.04 -8.70
CA ALA A 88 -4.18 -26.02 -9.07
C ALA A 88 -3.91 -25.15 -10.32
N SER A 89 -4.73 -25.32 -11.37
CA SER A 89 -4.65 -24.53 -12.59
C SER A 89 -5.02 -23.06 -12.35
N GLY A 90 -6.00 -22.80 -11.49
CA GLY A 90 -6.40 -21.46 -11.07
C GLY A 90 -5.27 -20.72 -10.36
N VAL A 91 -4.61 -21.36 -9.40
CA VAL A 91 -3.45 -20.79 -8.71
C VAL A 91 -2.30 -20.53 -9.67
N LEU A 92 -2.00 -21.47 -10.59
CA LEU A 92 -0.94 -21.29 -11.57
C LEU A 92 -1.22 -20.12 -12.52
N LEU A 93 -2.48 -19.96 -12.96
CA LEU A 93 -2.90 -18.85 -13.80
C LEU A 93 -2.81 -17.51 -13.04
N VAL A 94 -3.24 -17.46 -11.78
CA VAL A 94 -3.06 -16.28 -10.92
C VAL A 94 -1.59 -15.93 -10.79
N ALA A 95 -0.72 -16.91 -10.52
CA ALA A 95 0.72 -16.71 -10.42
C ALA A 95 1.33 -16.14 -11.71
N LEU A 96 0.91 -16.67 -12.87
CA LEU A 96 1.31 -16.16 -14.17
C LEU A 96 0.83 -14.73 -14.40
N CYS A 97 -0.44 -14.44 -14.14
CA CYS A 97 -1.00 -13.09 -14.27
C CYS A 97 -0.30 -12.09 -13.34
N LEU A 98 0.03 -12.47 -12.10
CA LEU A 98 0.80 -11.65 -11.17
C LEU A 98 2.21 -11.38 -11.71
N PHE A 99 2.89 -12.41 -12.23
CA PHE A 99 4.20 -12.26 -12.85
C PHE A 99 4.16 -11.29 -14.02
N LEU A 100 3.19 -11.42 -14.93
CA LEU A 100 3.01 -10.52 -16.06
C LEU A 100 2.68 -9.09 -15.62
N SER A 101 1.87 -8.94 -14.57
CA SER A 101 1.51 -7.64 -14.00
C SER A 101 2.72 -6.90 -13.45
N PHE A 102 3.58 -7.59 -12.68
CA PHE A 102 4.82 -7.02 -12.17
C PHE A 102 5.84 -6.77 -13.27
N LEU A 103 5.92 -7.66 -14.27
CA LEU A 103 6.77 -7.48 -15.44
C LEU A 103 6.41 -6.21 -16.21
N GLN A 104 5.11 -5.98 -16.43
CA GLN A 104 4.60 -4.79 -17.10
C GLN A 104 4.89 -3.51 -16.28
N ALA A 105 4.70 -3.54 -14.96
CA ALA A 105 5.07 -2.39 -14.11
C ALA A 105 6.55 -2.02 -14.22
N LEU A 106 7.43 -3.01 -14.25
CA LEU A 106 8.88 -2.79 -14.36
C LEU A 106 9.31 -2.32 -15.77
N ARG A 107 8.51 -2.61 -16.80
CA ARG A 107 8.70 -2.12 -18.17
C ARG A 107 8.14 -0.73 -18.42
N GLY A 108 7.68 -0.03 -17.37
CA GLY A 108 7.10 1.31 -17.48
C GLY A 108 5.59 1.35 -17.70
N GLY A 109 4.88 0.24 -17.42
CA GLY A 109 3.43 0.22 -17.39
C GLY A 109 2.86 1.14 -16.32
N ASN A 110 1.58 1.50 -16.44
CA ASN A 110 0.93 2.37 -15.48
C ASN A 110 0.89 1.71 -14.08
N PRO A 111 1.53 2.30 -13.06
CA PRO A 111 1.65 1.68 -11.75
C PRO A 111 0.29 1.43 -11.12
N LEU A 112 -0.68 2.33 -11.28
CA LEU A 112 -2.03 2.20 -10.71
C LEU A 112 -2.80 1.03 -11.32
N VAL A 113 -2.68 0.82 -12.63
CA VAL A 113 -3.26 -0.34 -13.32
C VAL A 113 -2.69 -1.62 -12.73
N THR A 114 -1.37 -1.70 -12.52
CA THR A 114 -0.75 -2.86 -11.89
C THR A 114 -1.24 -3.07 -10.46
N ILE A 115 -1.36 -2.01 -9.64
CA ILE A 115 -1.86 -2.14 -8.26
C ILE A 115 -3.28 -2.74 -8.27
N PHE A 116 -4.19 -2.15 -9.04
CA PHE A 116 -5.58 -2.61 -9.08
C PHE A 116 -5.71 -4.00 -9.70
N LEU A 117 -4.96 -4.30 -10.75
CA LEU A 117 -4.94 -5.64 -11.34
C LEU A 117 -4.44 -6.68 -10.33
N VAL A 118 -3.35 -6.41 -9.61
CA VAL A 118 -2.83 -7.33 -8.56
C VAL A 118 -3.86 -7.50 -7.43
N ILE A 119 -4.54 -6.44 -7.01
CA ILE A 119 -5.65 -6.51 -6.04
C ILE A 119 -6.79 -7.40 -6.57
N GLY A 120 -7.18 -7.24 -7.84
CA GLY A 120 -8.22 -8.07 -8.47
C GLY A 120 -7.81 -9.55 -8.54
N LEU A 121 -6.61 -9.81 -9.02
CA LEU A 121 -6.06 -11.16 -9.17
C LEU A 121 -5.89 -11.89 -7.83
N THR A 122 -5.84 -11.17 -6.71
CA THR A 122 -5.61 -11.76 -5.38
C THR A 122 -6.82 -11.65 -4.47
N LEU A 123 -7.20 -10.44 -4.06
CA LEU A 123 -8.27 -10.22 -3.10
C LEU A 123 -9.62 -10.63 -3.68
N VAL A 124 -9.98 -10.10 -4.85
CA VAL A 124 -11.31 -10.36 -5.46
C VAL A 124 -11.47 -11.83 -5.84
N SER A 125 -10.44 -12.42 -6.46
CA SER A 125 -10.45 -13.84 -6.84
C SER A 125 -10.49 -14.77 -5.61
N ALA A 126 -9.74 -14.47 -4.53
CA ALA A 126 -9.72 -15.27 -3.32
C ALA A 126 -11.05 -15.19 -2.55
N THR A 127 -11.57 -13.98 -2.32
CA THR A 127 -12.87 -13.82 -1.67
C THR A 127 -13.98 -14.45 -2.48
N GLY A 128 -13.94 -14.29 -3.81
CA GLY A 128 -14.94 -14.83 -4.73
C GLY A 128 -14.93 -16.35 -4.83
N ALA A 129 -13.76 -16.98 -4.64
CA ALA A 129 -13.65 -18.42 -4.57
C ALA A 129 -14.54 -19.00 -3.45
N THR A 130 -14.67 -18.30 -2.32
CA THR A 130 -15.58 -18.69 -1.23
C THR A 130 -17.01 -18.22 -1.47
N ASP A 131 -17.21 -16.92 -1.68
CA ASP A 131 -18.52 -16.31 -1.89
C ASP A 131 -18.39 -15.15 -2.88
N PHE A 132 -19.18 -15.22 -3.94
CA PHE A 132 -19.21 -14.20 -4.99
C PHE A 132 -19.67 -12.84 -4.45
N ALA A 133 -20.58 -12.81 -3.47
CA ALA A 133 -21.05 -11.58 -2.84
C ALA A 133 -19.90 -10.85 -2.13
N ILE A 134 -19.02 -11.59 -1.42
CA ILE A 134 -17.86 -10.99 -0.75
C ILE A 134 -16.92 -10.36 -1.78
N ALA A 135 -16.70 -10.99 -2.94
CA ALA A 135 -15.92 -10.38 -4.01
C ALA A 135 -16.50 -9.06 -4.52
N LEU A 136 -17.83 -8.98 -4.68
CA LEU A 136 -18.50 -7.73 -5.05
C LEU A 136 -18.32 -6.66 -3.96
N THR A 137 -18.37 -7.02 -2.68
CA THR A 137 -18.13 -6.05 -1.59
C THR A 137 -16.71 -5.50 -1.61
N VAL A 138 -15.71 -6.29 -2.01
CA VAL A 138 -14.32 -5.82 -2.16
C VAL A 138 -14.22 -4.79 -3.30
N ILE A 139 -14.85 -5.06 -4.44
CA ILE A 139 -14.88 -4.13 -5.59
C ILE A 139 -15.60 -2.84 -5.18
N GLU A 140 -16.77 -2.97 -4.54
CA GLU A 140 -17.55 -1.83 -4.04
C GLU A 140 -16.75 -0.99 -3.03
N ALA A 141 -16.07 -1.63 -2.08
CA ALA A 141 -15.22 -0.97 -1.11
C ALA A 141 -14.07 -0.20 -1.77
N LEU A 142 -13.47 -0.78 -2.83
CA LEU A 142 -12.39 -0.12 -3.57
C LEU A 142 -12.91 1.08 -4.36
N VAL A 143 -14.06 0.97 -5.02
CA VAL A 143 -14.69 2.07 -5.78
C VAL A 143 -15.07 3.22 -4.85
N LYS A 144 -15.87 2.94 -3.81
CA LYS A 144 -16.25 3.95 -2.81
C LYS A 144 -15.02 4.55 -2.14
N GLY A 145 -14.01 3.71 -1.86
CA GLY A 145 -12.77 4.14 -1.25
C GLY A 145 -11.92 5.05 -2.12
N LEU A 146 -11.85 4.81 -3.43
CA LEU A 146 -11.16 5.69 -4.37
C LEU A 146 -11.88 7.03 -4.56
N LEU A 147 -13.21 7.04 -4.56
CA LEU A 147 -13.98 8.28 -4.60
C LEU A 147 -13.70 9.11 -3.34
N LEU A 148 -13.77 8.50 -2.15
CA LEU A 148 -13.43 9.19 -0.90
C LEU A 148 -11.96 9.64 -0.87
N THR A 149 -11.05 8.80 -1.33
CA THR A 149 -9.63 9.15 -1.47
C THR A 149 -9.44 10.36 -2.37
N THR A 150 -10.16 10.43 -3.49
CA THR A 150 -10.11 11.57 -4.40
C THR A 150 -10.54 12.85 -3.67
N LEU A 151 -11.67 12.80 -2.95
CA LEU A 151 -12.15 13.94 -2.16
C LEU A 151 -11.13 14.37 -1.09
N ALA A 152 -10.54 13.42 -0.37
CA ALA A 152 -9.52 13.71 0.63
C ALA A 152 -8.24 14.30 0.04
N VAL A 153 -7.81 13.84 -1.14
CA VAL A 153 -6.66 14.39 -1.86
C VAL A 153 -6.96 15.81 -2.35
N ILE A 154 -8.16 16.07 -2.89
CA ILE A 154 -8.58 17.41 -3.31
C ILE A 154 -8.60 18.35 -2.11
N LEU A 155 -9.24 17.94 -1.00
CA LEU A 155 -9.30 18.72 0.23
C LEU A 155 -7.90 19.02 0.78
N GLY A 156 -7.00 18.04 0.76
CA GLY A 156 -5.61 18.21 1.18
C GLY A 156 -4.84 19.21 0.32
N HIS A 157 -5.02 19.21 -1.00
CA HIS A 157 -4.38 20.18 -1.90
C HIS A 157 -5.03 21.57 -1.83
N TRP A 158 -6.32 21.64 -1.50
CA TRP A 158 -7.01 22.91 -1.27
C TRP A 158 -6.52 23.57 0.02
N LEU A 159 -6.39 22.81 1.10
CA LEU A 159 -5.92 23.34 2.40
C LEU A 159 -4.40 23.59 2.41
N PHE A 160 -3.63 22.75 1.72
CA PHE A 160 -2.17 22.82 1.63
C PHE A 160 -1.71 22.80 0.17
N PRO A 161 -1.79 23.94 -0.54
CA PRO A 161 -1.44 24.02 -1.95
C PRO A 161 0.05 23.73 -2.19
N GLU A 162 0.31 23.02 -3.29
CA GLU A 162 1.66 22.70 -3.74
C GLU A 162 2.34 23.98 -4.27
N PRO A 163 3.52 24.38 -3.75
CA PRO A 163 4.29 25.46 -4.36
C PRO A 163 4.71 25.07 -5.78
N ALA A 164 4.74 26.03 -6.70
CA ALA A 164 5.29 25.81 -8.04
C ALA A 164 6.77 25.37 -7.90
N GLY A 165 7.01 24.08 -8.02
CA GLY A 165 8.31 23.45 -7.87
C GLY A 165 8.69 22.69 -9.14
N PRO A 166 9.99 22.50 -9.41
CA PRO A 166 10.46 21.92 -10.66
C PRO A 166 9.90 20.51 -10.88
N ALA A 167 9.78 20.17 -12.17
CA ALA A 167 9.21 18.93 -12.68
C ALA A 167 9.85 17.67 -12.09
N GLU A 168 9.09 16.59 -12.19
CA GLU A 168 9.41 15.26 -11.70
C GLU A 168 10.82 14.81 -12.16
N PRO A 169 11.65 14.23 -11.27
CA PRO A 169 12.98 13.78 -11.64
C PRO A 169 12.90 12.75 -12.78
N PRO A 170 13.93 12.72 -13.66
CA PRO A 170 13.89 11.88 -14.85
C PRO A 170 13.72 10.40 -14.49
N PRO A 171 12.98 9.64 -15.32
CA PRO A 171 12.80 8.21 -15.10
C PRO A 171 14.15 7.50 -15.03
N ARG A 172 14.31 6.60 -14.06
CA ARG A 172 15.53 5.80 -13.92
C ARG A 172 15.72 4.93 -15.17
N PRO A 173 16.97 4.70 -15.62
CA PRO A 173 17.25 3.83 -16.76
C PRO A 173 16.66 2.43 -16.54
N SER A 174 16.05 1.89 -17.59
CA SER A 174 15.40 0.57 -17.54
C SER A 174 16.46 -0.50 -17.25
N PRO A 175 16.25 -1.36 -16.24
CA PRO A 175 17.15 -2.48 -16.01
C PRO A 175 17.14 -3.44 -17.21
N ASP A 176 18.18 -4.25 -17.34
CA ASP A 176 18.26 -5.38 -18.28
C ASP A 176 16.96 -6.22 -18.27
N PRO A 177 16.36 -6.56 -19.43
CA PRO A 177 15.15 -7.39 -19.53
C PRO A 177 15.21 -8.69 -18.71
N ARG A 178 16.38 -9.34 -18.62
CA ARG A 178 16.54 -10.56 -17.82
C ARG A 178 16.46 -10.28 -16.32
N ARG A 179 17.00 -9.15 -15.88
CA ARG A 179 16.92 -8.69 -14.49
C ARG A 179 15.49 -8.29 -14.13
N ILE A 180 14.76 -7.66 -15.05
CA ILE A 180 13.34 -7.32 -14.88
C ILE A 180 12.51 -8.59 -14.63
N ALA A 181 12.74 -9.67 -15.39
CA ALA A 181 12.03 -10.93 -15.19
C ALA A 181 12.28 -11.54 -13.79
N TRP A 182 13.53 -11.57 -13.33
CA TRP A 182 13.84 -12.03 -11.97
C TRP A 182 13.21 -11.15 -10.89
N ILE A 183 13.15 -9.84 -11.11
CA ILE A 183 12.50 -8.88 -10.22
C ILE A 183 10.98 -9.08 -10.16
N ALA A 184 10.33 -9.39 -11.30
CA ALA A 184 8.92 -9.73 -11.33
C ALA A 184 8.66 -11.06 -10.59
N LEU A 185 9.51 -12.07 -10.82
CA LEU A 185 9.38 -13.38 -10.17
C LEU A 185 9.47 -13.29 -8.65
N ARG A 186 10.40 -12.50 -8.10
CA ARG A 186 10.49 -12.28 -6.63
C ARG A 186 9.22 -11.65 -6.09
N ALA A 187 8.63 -10.66 -6.78
CA ALA A 187 7.40 -10.01 -6.32
C ALA A 187 6.21 -10.98 -6.35
N THR A 188 6.09 -11.80 -7.40
CA THR A 188 5.09 -12.86 -7.49
C THR A 188 5.23 -13.86 -6.35
N LEU A 189 6.44 -14.35 -6.10
CA LEU A 189 6.69 -15.33 -5.04
C LEU A 189 6.39 -14.80 -3.64
N VAL A 190 6.53 -13.49 -3.41
CA VAL A 190 6.15 -12.81 -2.15
C VAL A 190 4.64 -12.81 -1.92
N VAL A 191 3.85 -12.68 -2.99
CA VAL A 191 2.38 -12.54 -2.90
C VAL A 191 1.67 -13.90 -2.81
N ILE A 192 2.19 -14.93 -3.49
CA ILE A 192 1.52 -16.24 -3.59
C ILE A 192 1.14 -16.86 -2.24
N PRO A 193 2.00 -16.92 -1.20
CA PRO A 193 1.63 -17.59 0.05
C PRO A 193 0.46 -16.91 0.77
N ALA A 194 0.42 -15.58 0.76
CA ALA A 194 -0.69 -14.84 1.35
C ALA A 194 -1.98 -15.07 0.56
N PHE A 195 -1.88 -15.14 -0.77
CA PHE A 195 -3.02 -15.50 -1.63
C PHE A 195 -3.53 -16.92 -1.35
N LEU A 196 -2.64 -17.90 -1.17
CA LEU A 196 -3.03 -19.27 -0.81
C LEU A 196 -3.72 -19.33 0.56
N LEU A 197 -3.22 -18.59 1.55
CA LEU A 197 -3.90 -18.49 2.85
C LEU A 197 -5.27 -17.83 2.73
N ALA A 198 -5.40 -16.80 1.89
CA ALA A 198 -6.68 -16.17 1.63
C ALA A 198 -7.67 -17.05 0.86
N LEU A 199 -7.22 -18.05 0.11
CA LEU A 199 -8.11 -19.06 -0.47
C LEU A 199 -8.70 -20.01 0.60
N ILE A 200 -7.99 -20.19 1.73
CA ILE A 200 -8.46 -21.03 2.85
C ILE A 200 -9.47 -20.26 3.70
N ASP A 201 -9.12 -19.04 4.12
CA ASP A 201 -10.00 -18.17 4.90
C ASP A 201 -9.81 -16.69 4.49
N PRO A 202 -10.58 -16.19 3.51
CA PRO A 202 -10.43 -14.82 3.05
C PRO A 202 -10.67 -13.80 4.17
N GLY A 203 -11.60 -14.08 5.10
CA GLY A 203 -11.98 -13.15 6.16
C GLY A 203 -10.81 -12.81 7.08
N SER A 204 -10.01 -13.82 7.46
CA SER A 204 -8.86 -13.63 8.35
C SER A 204 -7.61 -13.13 7.63
N TYR A 205 -7.45 -13.43 6.33
CA TYR A 205 -6.20 -13.20 5.59
C TYR A 205 -6.23 -12.05 4.57
N VAL A 206 -7.36 -11.36 4.34
CA VAL A 206 -7.41 -10.14 3.49
C VAL A 206 -6.34 -9.10 3.87
N PRO A 207 -6.15 -8.73 5.15
CA PRO A 207 -5.09 -7.79 5.54
C PRO A 207 -3.68 -8.31 5.22
N LEU A 208 -3.49 -9.63 5.29
CA LEU A 208 -2.22 -10.29 4.94
C LEU A 208 -1.92 -10.16 3.45
N VAL A 209 -2.93 -10.36 2.59
CA VAL A 209 -2.81 -10.16 1.13
C VAL A 209 -2.49 -8.70 0.80
N MET A 210 -3.17 -7.74 1.43
CA MET A 210 -2.86 -6.31 1.22
C MET A 210 -1.40 -6.00 1.58
N LYS A 211 -0.92 -6.55 2.70
CA LYS A 211 0.48 -6.38 3.12
C LYS A 211 1.43 -7.07 2.15
N SER A 212 1.17 -8.30 1.71
CA SER A 212 2.03 -9.02 0.76
C SER A 212 2.11 -8.32 -0.59
N VAL A 213 1.00 -7.77 -1.09
CA VAL A 213 0.97 -6.98 -2.33
C VAL A 213 1.84 -5.72 -2.20
N SER A 214 1.72 -5.00 -1.09
CA SER A 214 2.57 -3.83 -0.81
C SER A 214 4.06 -4.21 -0.71
N LEU A 215 4.37 -5.32 -0.04
CA LEU A 215 5.73 -5.87 0.03
C LEU A 215 6.26 -6.26 -1.37
N GLY A 216 5.44 -6.91 -2.21
CA GLY A 216 5.81 -7.26 -3.59
C GLY A 216 6.18 -6.03 -4.42
N GLN A 217 5.42 -4.94 -4.29
CA GLN A 217 5.71 -3.66 -4.94
C GLN A 217 6.98 -3.00 -4.41
N GLN A 218 7.20 -3.03 -3.09
CA GLN A 218 8.42 -2.47 -2.49
C GLN A 218 9.66 -3.26 -2.87
N VAL A 219 9.54 -4.59 -2.93
CA VAL A 219 10.62 -5.45 -3.41
C VAL A 219 11.02 -5.04 -4.82
N CYS A 220 10.06 -4.73 -5.72
CA CYS A 220 10.36 -4.20 -7.05
C CYS A 220 11.19 -2.90 -7.04
N ALA A 221 10.96 -2.00 -6.07
CA ALA A 221 11.59 -0.69 -5.98
C ALA A 221 12.96 -0.68 -5.25
N THR A 222 13.22 -1.67 -4.37
CA THR A 222 14.38 -1.70 -3.47
C THR A 222 15.45 -2.71 -3.90
N SER A 223 16.72 -2.41 -3.56
CA SER A 223 17.86 -3.33 -3.74
C SER A 223 17.67 -4.59 -2.87
N ALA A 224 18.07 -5.77 -3.37
CA ALA A 224 17.85 -7.04 -2.65
C ALA A 224 18.56 -7.11 -1.28
N ARG A 225 19.68 -6.40 -1.11
CA ARG A 225 20.46 -6.38 0.14
C ARG A 225 19.80 -5.57 1.25
N ASP A 226 19.20 -4.43 0.90
CA ASP A 226 18.59 -3.51 1.89
C ASP A 226 17.13 -3.85 2.18
N ALA A 227 16.45 -4.50 1.23
CA ALA A 227 15.04 -4.87 1.34
C ALA A 227 14.73 -5.61 2.64
N GLY A 228 15.57 -6.56 3.07
CA GLY A 228 15.24 -7.36 4.25
C GLY A 228 15.17 -6.57 5.56
N ARG A 229 16.13 -5.67 5.79
CA ARG A 229 16.14 -4.81 6.99
C ARG A 229 15.06 -3.74 6.91
N GLU A 230 14.83 -3.21 5.71
CA GLU A 230 13.82 -2.18 5.48
C GLU A 230 12.40 -2.72 5.69
N LEU A 231 12.05 -3.86 5.09
CA LEU A 231 10.71 -4.45 5.14
C LEU A 231 10.37 -4.96 6.55
N LEU A 232 11.29 -5.67 7.19
CA LEU A 232 11.08 -6.19 8.54
C LEU A 232 11.05 -5.05 9.57
N GLY A 233 12.00 -4.11 9.49
CA GLY A 233 12.07 -2.99 10.42
C GLY A 233 10.85 -2.06 10.31
N SER A 234 10.35 -1.81 9.09
CA SER A 234 9.16 -0.99 8.90
C SER A 234 7.88 -1.69 9.38
N THR A 235 7.80 -3.01 9.23
CA THR A 235 6.67 -3.80 9.75
C THR A 235 6.65 -3.79 11.27
N LEU A 236 7.79 -4.04 11.92
CA LEU A 236 7.91 -3.99 13.38
C LEU A 236 7.64 -2.59 13.93
N LEU A 237 8.17 -1.55 13.29
CA LEU A 237 7.90 -0.17 13.67
C LEU A 237 6.42 0.17 13.52
N GLY A 238 5.80 -0.14 12.39
CA GLY A 238 4.37 0.10 12.17
C GLY A 238 3.50 -0.62 13.21
N GLY A 239 3.92 -1.82 13.58
CA GLY A 239 3.31 -2.60 14.65
C GLY A 239 3.45 -1.98 16.04
N LEU A 240 4.66 -1.55 16.42
CA LEU A 240 4.91 -0.86 17.69
C LEU A 240 4.11 0.45 17.78
N LEU A 241 4.07 1.21 16.69
CA LEU A 241 3.25 2.42 16.60
C LEU A 241 1.76 2.10 16.71
N ALA A 242 1.30 0.96 16.18
CA ALA A 242 -0.09 0.55 16.30
C ALA A 242 -0.47 0.23 17.75
N VAL A 243 0.42 -0.40 18.53
CA VAL A 243 0.22 -0.61 19.98
C VAL A 243 0.16 0.72 20.72
N GLY A 244 1.09 1.63 20.43
CA GLY A 244 1.10 2.98 21.02
C GLY A 244 -0.14 3.80 20.65
N PHE A 245 -0.62 3.70 19.41
CA PHE A 245 -1.84 4.34 18.98
C PHE A 245 -3.05 3.72 19.68
N TRP A 246 -3.19 2.39 19.65
CA TRP A 246 -4.32 1.69 20.25
C TRP A 246 -4.46 2.00 21.74
N SER A 247 -3.36 1.99 22.49
CA SER A 247 -3.34 2.37 23.90
C SER A 247 -3.79 3.83 24.12
N ALA A 248 -3.32 4.77 23.29
CA ALA A 248 -3.73 6.16 23.36
C ALA A 248 -5.21 6.38 22.98
N LEU A 249 -5.72 5.64 22.00
CA LEU A 249 -7.13 5.68 21.58
C LEU A 249 -8.05 5.03 22.62
N SER A 250 -7.57 4.01 23.34
CA SER A 250 -8.33 3.33 24.40
C SER A 250 -8.67 4.23 25.57
N LEU A 251 -7.90 5.32 25.80
CA LEU A 251 -8.19 6.31 26.82
C LEU A 251 -9.46 7.11 26.50
N LEU A 252 -9.68 7.45 25.22
CA LEU A 252 -10.79 8.25 24.73
C LEU A 252 -11.24 7.72 23.36
N PRO A 253 -12.09 6.68 23.32
CA PRO A 253 -12.55 6.04 22.08
C PRO A 253 -13.58 6.92 21.37
N HIS A 254 -13.11 8.00 20.74
CA HIS A 254 -13.94 8.96 20.01
C HIS A 254 -13.43 9.14 18.57
N LEU A 255 -14.33 9.29 17.59
CA LEU A 255 -13.95 9.46 16.18
C LEU A 255 -13.00 10.65 15.95
N TRP A 256 -13.30 11.80 16.57
CA TRP A 256 -12.38 12.95 16.60
C TRP A 256 -11.00 12.62 17.17
N MET A 257 -10.93 11.81 18.23
CA MET A 257 -9.65 11.39 18.81
C MET A 257 -8.90 10.46 17.84
N PHE A 258 -9.62 9.59 17.13
CA PHE A 258 -9.06 8.75 16.08
C PHE A 258 -8.49 9.59 14.92
N PHE A 259 -9.19 10.65 14.51
CA PHE A 259 -8.69 11.63 13.54
C PHE A 259 -7.41 12.33 14.05
N LEU A 260 -7.42 12.86 15.28
CA LEU A 260 -6.28 13.60 15.84
C LEU A 260 -5.04 12.73 16.04
N TRP A 261 -5.20 11.51 16.55
CA TRP A 261 -4.09 10.57 16.66
C TRP A 261 -3.56 10.15 15.29
N THR A 262 -4.44 9.96 14.29
CA THR A 262 -4.01 9.68 12.91
C THR A 262 -3.20 10.83 12.35
N LEU A 263 -3.68 12.06 12.54
CA LEU A 263 -2.97 13.27 12.13
C LEU A 263 -1.57 13.32 12.78
N LEU A 264 -1.49 13.10 14.09
CA LEU A 264 -0.22 13.13 14.83
C LEU A 264 0.76 12.04 14.35
N PHE A 265 0.34 10.78 14.36
CA PHE A 265 1.22 9.66 14.01
C PHE A 265 1.67 9.72 12.55
N VAL A 266 0.77 10.03 11.62
CA VAL A 266 1.13 10.20 10.21
C VAL A 266 2.04 11.41 10.03
N LEU A 267 1.86 12.51 10.77
CA LEU A 267 2.76 13.67 10.71
C LEU A 267 4.16 13.33 11.24
N LEU A 268 4.28 12.56 12.33
CA LEU A 268 5.55 12.07 12.88
C LEU A 268 6.32 11.23 11.86
N LEU A 269 5.61 10.37 11.12
CA LEU A 269 6.17 9.55 10.05
C LEU A 269 6.50 10.38 8.80
N ALA A 270 5.61 11.29 8.42
CA ALA A 270 5.78 12.19 7.27
C ALA A 270 7.00 13.11 7.43
N ARG A 271 7.26 13.58 8.66
CA ARG A 271 8.46 14.35 8.99
C ARG A 271 9.75 13.62 8.60
N ARG A 272 9.79 12.30 8.82
CA ARG A 272 10.94 11.45 8.47
C ARG A 272 10.91 11.04 6.99
N LEU A 273 9.73 10.77 6.42
CA LEU A 273 9.52 10.49 5.01
C LEU A 273 10.08 11.60 4.10
N TYR A 274 9.73 12.86 4.39
CA TYR A 274 10.17 14.03 3.63
C TYR A 274 11.54 14.58 4.07
N ARG A 275 12.28 13.83 4.92
CA ARG A 275 13.63 14.18 5.41
C ARG A 275 13.72 15.58 6.06
N LEU A 276 12.65 15.98 6.75
CA LEU A 276 12.65 17.20 7.59
C LEU A 276 13.46 17.00 8.87
N SER A 277 13.65 15.75 9.29
CA SER A 277 14.57 15.35 10.35
C SER A 277 15.59 14.34 9.81
N ALA A 278 16.80 14.35 10.35
CA ALA A 278 17.83 13.37 10.00
C ALA A 278 17.30 11.94 10.18
N THR A 279 17.34 11.14 9.10
CA THR A 279 16.94 9.73 9.10
C THR A 279 17.95 8.92 8.31
N ARG A 280 18.35 7.78 8.88
CA ARG A 280 19.19 6.79 8.18
C ARG A 280 18.37 5.87 7.27
N GLN A 281 17.05 5.83 7.47
CA GLN A 281 16.13 4.97 6.73
C GLN A 281 15.61 5.66 5.46
N THR A 282 15.27 4.86 4.45
CA THR A 282 14.71 5.29 3.16
C THR A 282 13.29 5.86 3.30
N PRO A 283 12.78 6.61 2.30
CA PRO A 283 11.37 7.01 2.29
C PRO A 283 10.40 5.82 2.27
N GLY A 284 10.75 4.73 1.58
CA GLY A 284 9.95 3.50 1.51
C GLY A 284 9.68 2.89 2.88
N PHE A 285 10.69 2.87 3.76
CA PHE A 285 10.58 2.43 5.14
C PHE A 285 9.45 3.14 5.92
N TRP A 286 9.42 4.47 5.85
CA TRP A 286 8.44 5.28 6.60
C TRP A 286 7.02 5.14 6.02
N LEU A 287 6.91 5.09 4.69
CA LEU A 287 5.64 4.85 4.01
C LEU A 287 5.08 3.46 4.37
N ASN A 288 5.91 2.41 4.31
CA ASN A 288 5.48 1.05 4.67
C ASN A 288 5.08 0.94 6.15
N GLY A 289 5.82 1.62 7.03
CA GLY A 289 5.49 1.71 8.46
C GLY A 289 4.13 2.37 8.69
N ALA A 290 3.85 3.47 7.99
CA ALA A 290 2.56 4.16 8.06
C ALA A 290 1.41 3.31 7.50
N VAL A 291 1.60 2.62 6.38
CA VAL A 291 0.62 1.68 5.82
C VAL A 291 0.34 0.54 6.80
N THR A 292 1.38 -0.04 7.39
CA THR A 292 1.26 -1.13 8.38
C THR A 292 0.49 -0.66 9.62
N LEU A 293 0.80 0.53 10.12
CA LEU A 293 0.09 1.17 11.22
C LEU A 293 -1.41 1.28 10.93
N ILE A 294 -1.79 1.86 9.80
CA ILE A 294 -3.21 2.08 9.44
C ILE A 294 -3.94 0.74 9.27
N ILE A 295 -3.31 -0.25 8.62
CA ILE A 295 -3.93 -1.56 8.41
C ILE A 295 -4.19 -2.26 9.76
N LEU A 296 -3.18 -2.35 10.63
CA LEU A 296 -3.33 -3.02 11.93
C LEU A 296 -4.36 -2.31 12.82
N LEU A 297 -4.29 -0.99 12.87
CA LEU A 297 -5.16 -0.18 13.71
C LEU A 297 -6.61 -0.21 13.22
N GLY A 298 -6.81 -0.06 11.91
CA GLY A 298 -8.14 -0.10 11.31
C GLY A 298 -8.84 -1.44 11.52
N GLN A 299 -8.08 -2.54 11.44
CA GLN A 299 -8.57 -3.88 11.79
C GLN A 299 -8.91 -4.00 13.28
N SER A 300 -8.07 -3.46 14.16
CA SER A 300 -8.29 -3.50 15.62
C SER A 300 -9.57 -2.77 16.02
N VAL A 301 -9.86 -1.62 15.39
CA VAL A 301 -11.13 -0.88 15.60
C VAL A 301 -12.33 -1.69 15.12
N GLN A 302 -12.22 -2.37 13.97
CA GLN A 302 -13.29 -3.24 13.47
C GLN A 302 -13.55 -4.45 14.37
N ASP A 303 -12.50 -5.09 14.86
CA ASP A 303 -12.63 -6.21 15.80
C ASP A 303 -13.33 -5.77 17.08
N SER A 304 -12.96 -4.60 17.61
CA SER A 304 -13.61 -4.03 18.78
C SER A 304 -15.09 -3.76 18.53
N ALA A 305 -15.43 -3.23 17.35
CA ALA A 305 -16.83 -3.00 16.96
C ALA A 305 -17.61 -4.30 16.77
N ALA A 306 -16.94 -5.37 16.34
CA ALA A 306 -17.51 -6.71 16.20
C ALA A 306 -17.50 -7.53 17.51
N GLY A 307 -17.06 -6.96 18.63
CA GLY A 307 -17.00 -7.64 19.93
C GLY A 307 -15.93 -8.74 20.03
N LYS A 308 -14.93 -8.73 19.14
CA LYS A 308 -13.82 -9.70 19.14
C LYS A 308 -12.72 -9.28 20.13
N ASP A 309 -11.93 -10.25 20.58
CA ASP A 309 -10.72 -9.96 21.36
C ASP A 309 -9.66 -9.29 20.48
N VAL A 310 -9.57 -7.97 20.64
CA VAL A 310 -8.66 -7.11 19.88
C VAL A 310 -7.20 -7.50 20.10
N TYR A 311 -6.81 -7.89 21.32
CA TYR A 311 -5.40 -8.16 21.63
C TYR A 311 -4.93 -9.45 20.95
N THR A 312 -5.74 -10.51 21.03
CA THR A 312 -5.45 -11.78 20.34
C THR A 312 -5.47 -11.59 18.83
N ALA A 313 -6.48 -10.92 18.28
CA ALA A 313 -6.59 -10.67 16.85
C ALA A 313 -5.43 -9.79 16.34
N PHE A 314 -5.00 -8.80 17.12
CA PHE A 314 -3.83 -7.97 16.82
C PHE A 314 -2.53 -8.80 16.83
N ALA A 315 -2.32 -9.63 17.86
CA ALA A 315 -1.13 -10.46 17.99
C ALA A 315 -1.01 -11.46 16.82
N VAL A 316 -2.11 -12.09 16.42
CA VAL A 316 -2.16 -12.99 15.27
C VAL A 316 -1.81 -12.23 13.98
N ARG A 317 -2.42 -11.06 13.72
CA ARG A 317 -2.11 -10.27 12.52
C ARG A 317 -0.68 -9.77 12.50
N MET A 318 -0.14 -9.35 13.64
CA MET A 318 1.26 -8.98 13.77
C MET A 318 2.16 -10.16 13.43
N GLY A 319 1.90 -11.33 14.02
CA GLY A 319 2.64 -12.56 13.75
C GLY A 319 2.63 -12.92 12.26
N LEU A 320 1.47 -12.86 11.62
CA LEU A 320 1.32 -13.10 10.18
C LEU A 320 2.08 -12.06 9.33
N PHE A 321 2.03 -10.79 9.70
CA PHE A 321 2.76 -9.73 8.99
C PHE A 321 4.28 -9.89 9.13
N VAL A 322 4.76 -10.31 10.30
CA VAL A 322 6.17 -10.64 10.50
C VAL A 322 6.55 -11.89 9.70
N ALA A 323 5.73 -12.95 9.75
CA ALA A 323 5.97 -14.19 9.02
C ALA A 323 6.05 -13.98 7.50
N VAL A 324 5.09 -13.26 6.91
CA VAL A 324 5.12 -12.97 5.47
C VAL A 324 6.31 -12.08 5.10
N THR A 325 6.71 -11.17 5.99
CA THR A 325 7.88 -10.33 5.76
C THR A 325 9.18 -11.14 5.81
N LEU A 326 9.32 -12.06 6.78
CA LEU A 326 10.44 -12.98 6.86
C LEU A 326 10.50 -13.90 5.64
N TYR A 327 9.36 -14.44 5.22
CA TYR A 327 9.26 -15.22 4.00
C TYR A 327 9.68 -14.38 2.79
N ALA A 328 9.22 -13.14 2.66
CA ALA A 328 9.61 -12.25 1.58
C ALA A 328 11.12 -12.00 1.57
N CYS A 329 11.72 -11.80 2.74
CA CYS A 329 13.17 -11.69 2.88
C CYS A 329 13.91 -12.95 2.42
N ALA A 330 13.41 -14.13 2.79
CA ALA A 330 13.98 -15.41 2.39
C ALA A 330 13.86 -15.63 0.89
N ALA A 331 12.70 -15.36 0.29
CA ALA A 331 12.45 -15.47 -1.13
C ALA A 331 13.37 -14.55 -1.94
N VAL A 332 13.51 -13.28 -1.52
CA VAL A 332 14.42 -12.32 -2.17
C VAL A 332 15.87 -12.81 -2.09
N ARG A 333 16.34 -13.28 -0.93
CA ARG A 333 17.71 -13.79 -0.77
C ARG A 333 17.98 -15.05 -1.60
N LEU A 334 17.01 -15.96 -1.69
CA LEU A 334 17.14 -17.19 -2.47
C LEU A 334 17.26 -16.87 -3.97
N ILE A 335 16.46 -15.92 -4.46
CA ILE A 335 16.45 -15.51 -5.87
C ILE A 335 17.73 -14.72 -6.21
N ASP A 336 18.15 -13.81 -5.35
CA ASP A 336 19.37 -13.00 -5.56
C ASP A 336 20.63 -13.87 -5.61
N ARG A 337 20.67 -14.98 -4.84
CA ARG A 337 21.75 -15.98 -4.92
C ARG A 337 21.78 -16.74 -6.25
N ARG A 338 20.63 -16.93 -6.89
CA ARG A 338 20.50 -17.65 -8.17
C ARG A 338 20.65 -16.74 -9.39
N GLN A 339 20.79 -15.43 -9.17
CA GLN A 339 20.99 -14.48 -10.25
C GLN A 339 22.43 -14.62 -10.79
N PRO A 340 22.61 -14.84 -12.12
CA PRO A 340 23.94 -14.86 -12.71
C PRO A 340 24.62 -13.51 -12.44
N ARG A 341 25.78 -13.52 -11.79
CA ARG A 341 26.61 -12.32 -11.66
C ARG A 341 27.03 -11.92 -13.08
N GLN A 342 26.57 -10.78 -13.57
CA GLN A 342 27.18 -10.20 -14.77
C GLN A 342 28.65 -9.93 -14.46
N PRO A 343 29.60 -10.31 -15.34
CA PRO A 343 30.95 -9.79 -15.26
C PRO A 343 30.85 -8.27 -15.34
N LEU A 344 31.50 -7.58 -14.41
CA LEU A 344 31.69 -6.14 -14.53
C LEU A 344 32.39 -5.90 -15.87
N SER A 345 31.68 -5.34 -16.85
CA SER A 345 32.33 -4.65 -17.96
C SER A 345 33.02 -3.43 -17.35
N SER A 346 34.28 -3.61 -16.99
CA SER A 346 35.22 -2.52 -16.71
C SER A 346 35.34 -1.61 -17.95
N PRO A 347 35.57 -0.31 -17.73
CA PRO A 347 35.33 0.77 -18.70
C PRO A 347 36.11 0.66 -20.01
#